data_AF-A0A1M6WY38-F1
#
_entry.id   AF-A0A1M6WY38-F1
#
_cell.length_a   1.000
_cell.length_b   1.000
_cell.length_c   1.000
_cell.angle_alpha   90.00
_cell.angle_beta   90.00
_cell.angle_gamma   90.00
#
_symmetry.space_group_name_H-M   'P 1'
#
loop_
_entity.id
_entity.type
_entity.pdbx_description
1 polymer ?
#
loop_
_entity_poly.entity_id
_entity_poly.type
_entity_poly.pdbx_seq_one_letter_code
_entity_poly.pdbx_strand_id
1 'polypeptide(L)'
;MKKLHQYMMILVAGVLSACGSMSVSDPYAEALPADFNAQEYMALHPELRVRQIKDFVADSNSKIKVNLGKDYDATKKADDEAFLANMDVVMAIYTHPQIGGHNAEQWADVIKDLSLPDTSLLYRETRSGLTEFNFIGVADDASLLLTVPVDYQAIAQQFNIYGRDHGWAYRACRPEEAANPPRNSLPIFAQQLNIAEKDGAFIADSGYYCRDALGVDRLIQ
;
A
#
# COMPACT_ATOMS: atom_id res chain seq x y z
N MET A 1 -15.52 -30.39 -46.63
CA MET A 1 -14.91 -29.34 -45.76
C MET A 1 -14.65 -29.84 -44.33
N LYS A 2 -13.99 -31.00 -44.13
CA LYS A 2 -13.71 -31.54 -42.77
C LYS A 2 -12.22 -31.62 -42.41
N LYS A 3 -11.30 -31.53 -43.38
CA LYS A 3 -9.86 -31.62 -43.13
C LYS A 3 -9.18 -30.26 -42.84
N LEU A 4 -9.77 -29.13 -43.24
CA LEU A 4 -9.20 -27.80 -42.99
C LEU A 4 -9.30 -27.37 -41.51
N HIS A 5 -10.36 -27.78 -40.82
CA HIS A 5 -10.56 -27.47 -39.40
C HIS A 5 -9.58 -28.24 -38.48
N GLN A 6 -9.16 -29.46 -38.86
CA GLN A 6 -8.18 -30.22 -38.07
C GLN A 6 -6.78 -29.61 -38.12
N TYR A 7 -6.37 -29.03 -39.26
CA TYR A 7 -5.06 -28.36 -39.36
C TYR A 7 -5.05 -26.98 -38.66
N MET A 8 -6.16 -26.25 -38.61
CA MET A 8 -6.24 -25.00 -37.83
C MET A 8 -6.21 -25.25 -36.32
N MET A 9 -6.80 -26.33 -35.82
CA MET A 9 -6.79 -26.62 -34.37
C MET A 9 -5.41 -27.06 -33.84
N ILE A 10 -4.60 -27.73 -34.67
CA ILE A 10 -3.24 -28.13 -34.27
C ILE A 10 -2.29 -26.92 -34.24
N LEU A 11 -2.47 -25.95 -35.14
CA LEU A 11 -1.62 -24.76 -35.17
C LEU A 11 -1.91 -23.81 -34.00
N VAL A 12 -3.16 -23.73 -33.54
CA VAL A 12 -3.56 -22.90 -32.38
C VAL A 12 -3.11 -23.53 -31.06
N ALA A 13 -3.08 -24.87 -30.96
CA ALA A 13 -2.56 -25.55 -29.78
C ALA A 13 -1.03 -25.36 -29.63
N GLY A 14 -0.27 -25.33 -30.74
CA GLY A 14 1.18 -25.13 -30.70
C GLY A 14 1.63 -23.72 -30.29
N VAL A 15 0.87 -22.68 -30.67
CA VAL A 15 1.18 -21.28 -30.32
C VAL A 15 0.82 -20.96 -28.86
N LEU A 16 -0.21 -21.61 -28.30
CA LEU A 16 -0.57 -21.42 -26.88
C LEU A 16 0.35 -22.19 -25.92
N SER A 17 0.99 -23.28 -26.35
CA SER A 17 2.01 -23.98 -25.54
C SER A 17 3.39 -23.32 -25.59
N ALA A 18 3.65 -22.42 -26.55
CA ALA A 18 4.93 -21.72 -26.67
C ALA A 18 5.04 -20.47 -25.77
N CYS A 19 3.92 -19.91 -25.30
CA CYS A 19 3.92 -18.81 -24.33
C CYS A 19 3.82 -19.29 -22.87
N GLY A 20 3.65 -20.59 -22.63
CA GLY A 20 3.52 -21.16 -21.28
C GLY A 20 4.81 -21.67 -20.65
N SER A 21 5.97 -21.56 -21.34
CA SER A 21 7.24 -22.13 -20.85
C SER A 21 8.45 -21.21 -20.89
N MET A 22 8.28 -19.94 -21.29
CA MET A 22 9.24 -18.94 -20.80
C MET A 22 8.83 -18.65 -19.37
N SER A 23 9.63 -19.13 -18.41
CA SER A 23 9.74 -18.43 -17.13
C SER A 23 10.03 -16.98 -17.49
N VAL A 24 9.01 -16.14 -17.53
CA VAL A 24 9.22 -14.71 -17.51
C VAL A 24 9.84 -14.51 -16.13
N SER A 25 11.18 -14.43 -16.09
CA SER A 25 11.87 -13.89 -14.93
C SER A 25 11.12 -12.62 -14.60
N ASP A 26 10.57 -12.53 -13.39
CA ASP A 26 9.88 -11.32 -12.98
C ASP A 26 10.91 -10.19 -13.14
N PRO A 27 10.75 -9.29 -14.14
CA PRO A 27 11.78 -8.31 -14.46
C PRO A 27 12.01 -7.35 -13.30
N TYR A 28 11.09 -7.33 -12.32
CA TYR A 28 11.17 -6.55 -11.10
C TYR A 28 11.98 -7.27 -10.00
N ALA A 29 11.98 -8.60 -9.96
CA ALA A 29 12.78 -9.36 -8.99
C ALA A 29 14.30 -9.23 -9.26
N GLU A 30 14.70 -9.12 -10.54
CA GLU A 30 16.09 -8.87 -10.95
C GLU A 30 16.54 -7.41 -10.78
N ALA A 31 15.60 -6.48 -10.49
CA ALA A 31 15.86 -5.05 -10.37
C ALA A 31 16.05 -4.56 -8.91
N LEU A 32 15.85 -5.43 -7.92
CA LEU A 32 16.00 -5.08 -6.51
C LEU A 32 17.50 -4.98 -6.12
N PRO A 33 17.87 -4.08 -5.20
CA PRO A 33 19.18 -4.10 -4.55
C PRO A 33 19.49 -5.49 -3.99
N ALA A 34 20.75 -5.92 -4.08
CA ALA A 34 21.17 -7.26 -3.64
C ALA A 34 20.91 -7.53 -2.15
N ASP A 35 20.86 -6.47 -1.33
CA ASP A 35 20.56 -6.50 0.10
C ASP A 35 19.13 -6.04 0.43
N PHE A 36 18.23 -5.99 -0.57
CA PHE A 36 16.84 -5.64 -0.33
C PHE A 36 16.12 -6.71 0.49
N ASN A 37 15.38 -6.25 1.51
CA ASN A 37 14.52 -7.09 2.33
C ASN A 37 13.13 -6.46 2.45
N ALA A 38 12.09 -7.14 1.94
CA ALA A 38 10.73 -6.61 1.93
C ALA A 38 10.16 -6.38 3.34
N GLN A 39 10.56 -7.18 4.32
CA GLN A 39 10.11 -7.00 5.70
C GLN A 39 10.75 -5.76 6.34
N GLU A 40 12.04 -5.53 6.10
CA GLU A 40 12.72 -4.32 6.53
C GLU A 40 12.16 -3.08 5.84
N TYR A 41 11.93 -3.17 4.53
CA TYR A 41 11.31 -2.09 3.76
C TYR A 41 9.93 -1.72 4.30
N MET A 42 9.08 -2.72 4.58
CA MET A 42 7.78 -2.51 5.20
C MET A 42 7.88 -1.89 6.60
N ALA A 43 8.90 -2.23 7.38
CA ALA A 43 9.10 -1.64 8.71
C ALA A 43 9.46 -0.15 8.63
N LEU A 44 10.12 0.29 7.55
CA LEU A 44 10.42 1.69 7.29
C LEU A 44 9.23 2.47 6.71
N HIS A 45 8.32 1.78 6.02
CA HIS A 45 7.15 2.34 5.33
C HIS A 45 5.87 1.62 5.77
N PRO A 46 5.43 1.81 7.03
CA PRO A 46 4.27 1.13 7.58
C PRO A 46 2.98 1.40 6.79
N GLU A 47 2.89 2.49 6.05
CA GLU A 47 1.78 2.81 5.15
C GLU A 47 1.55 1.74 4.07
N LEU A 48 2.60 1.01 3.67
CA LEU A 48 2.46 -0.11 2.73
C LEU A 48 1.63 -1.24 3.34
N ARG A 49 1.84 -1.52 4.63
CA ARG A 49 1.05 -2.51 5.35
C ARG A 49 -0.40 -2.06 5.50
N VAL A 50 -0.59 -0.79 5.89
CA VAL A 50 -1.94 -0.19 6.01
C VAL A 50 -2.69 -0.35 4.68
N ARG A 51 -2.02 -0.06 3.56
CA ARG A 51 -2.62 -0.17 2.24
C ARG A 51 -3.06 -1.60 1.89
N GLN A 52 -2.20 -2.59 2.14
CA GLN A 52 -2.54 -4.00 1.91
C GLN A 52 -3.77 -4.45 2.70
N ILE A 53 -3.87 -4.01 3.96
CA ILE A 53 -5.03 -4.32 4.80
C ILE A 53 -6.29 -3.72 4.20
N LYS A 54 -6.26 -2.45 3.81
CA LYS A 54 -7.41 -1.77 3.22
C LYS A 54 -7.83 -2.40 1.89
N ASP A 55 -6.88 -2.76 1.04
CA ASP A 55 -7.17 -3.44 -0.23
C ASP A 55 -7.77 -4.84 0.02
N PHE A 56 -7.33 -5.56 1.07
CA PHE A 56 -7.90 -6.84 1.47
C PHE A 56 -9.34 -6.70 1.99
N VAL A 57 -9.61 -5.70 2.84
CA VAL A 57 -10.96 -5.38 3.32
C VAL A 57 -11.87 -5.04 2.14
N ALA A 58 -11.40 -4.20 1.23
CA ALA A 58 -12.13 -3.82 0.03
C ALA A 58 -12.46 -5.03 -0.86
N ASP A 59 -11.49 -5.93 -1.10
CA ASP A 59 -11.71 -7.17 -1.86
C ASP A 59 -12.72 -8.09 -1.16
N SER A 60 -12.60 -8.28 0.16
CA SER A 60 -13.54 -9.06 0.96
C SER A 60 -14.97 -8.50 0.86
N ASN A 61 -15.13 -7.20 1.06
CA ASN A 61 -16.42 -6.51 0.95
C ASN A 61 -16.98 -6.54 -0.48
N SER A 62 -16.12 -6.52 -1.51
CA SER A 62 -16.56 -6.65 -2.91
C SER A 62 -17.19 -8.02 -3.20
N LYS A 63 -16.70 -9.09 -2.56
CA LYS A 63 -17.30 -10.43 -2.66
C LYS A 63 -18.66 -10.47 -1.97
N ILE A 64 -18.80 -9.78 -0.83
CA ILE A 64 -20.08 -9.64 -0.14
C ILE A 64 -21.07 -8.84 -0.99
N LYS A 65 -20.61 -7.79 -1.70
CA LYS A 65 -21.44 -7.03 -2.65
C LYS A 65 -22.09 -7.90 -3.71
N VAL A 66 -21.34 -8.86 -4.27
CA VAL A 66 -21.88 -9.80 -5.27
C VAL A 66 -23.04 -10.61 -4.69
N ASN A 67 -22.98 -10.99 -3.42
CA ASN A 67 -24.02 -11.77 -2.75
C ASN A 67 -25.25 -10.94 -2.35
N LEU A 68 -25.03 -9.73 -1.80
CA LEU A 68 -26.11 -8.86 -1.32
C LEU A 68 -26.82 -8.09 -2.45
N GLY A 69 -26.14 -7.89 -3.59
CA GLY A 69 -26.69 -7.18 -4.74
C GLY A 69 -27.19 -5.78 -4.37
N LYS A 70 -28.48 -5.53 -4.55
CA LYS A 70 -29.12 -4.23 -4.30
C LYS A 70 -29.13 -3.80 -2.82
N ASP A 71 -29.02 -4.76 -1.90
CA ASP A 71 -29.09 -4.48 -0.46
C ASP A 71 -27.71 -4.13 0.11
N TYR A 72 -26.65 -4.20 -0.71
CA TYR A 72 -25.27 -3.95 -0.30
C TYR A 72 -25.07 -2.55 0.28
N ASP A 73 -25.48 -1.49 -0.42
CA ASP A 73 -25.18 -0.12 0.02
C ASP A 73 -25.85 0.22 1.36
N ALA A 74 -27.09 -0.25 1.55
CA ALA A 74 -27.80 -0.07 2.81
C ALA A 74 -27.14 -0.88 3.95
N THR A 75 -26.73 -2.12 3.67
CA THR A 75 -26.04 -2.97 4.64
C THR A 75 -24.68 -2.36 5.02
N LYS A 76 -23.85 -2.00 4.03
CA LYS A 76 -22.56 -1.36 4.26
C LYS A 76 -22.70 -0.08 5.08
N LYS A 77 -23.69 0.75 4.77
CA LYS A 77 -23.91 2.00 5.52
C LYS A 77 -24.23 1.72 6.99
N ALA A 78 -25.13 0.78 7.27
CA ALA A 78 -25.50 0.43 8.65
C ALA A 78 -24.31 -0.15 9.42
N ASP A 79 -23.50 -0.98 8.76
CA ASP A 79 -22.33 -1.62 9.31
C ASP A 79 -21.20 -0.60 9.58
N ASP A 80 -20.91 0.30 8.63
CA ASP A 80 -19.98 1.41 8.80
C ASP A 80 -20.40 2.35 9.96
N GLU A 81 -21.71 2.58 10.13
CA GLU A 81 -22.24 3.35 11.26
C GLU A 81 -22.05 2.63 12.60
N ALA A 82 -22.25 1.31 12.65
CA ALA A 82 -22.00 0.51 13.85
C ALA A 82 -20.51 0.45 14.21
N PHE A 83 -19.64 0.27 13.22
CA PHE A 83 -18.18 0.30 13.38
C PHE A 83 -17.71 1.63 13.97
N LEU A 84 -18.13 2.75 13.36
CA LEU A 84 -17.75 4.09 13.82
C LEU A 84 -18.39 4.51 15.15
N ALA A 85 -19.46 3.84 15.59
CA ALA A 85 -20.02 4.07 16.93
C ALA A 85 -19.11 3.50 18.03
N ASN A 86 -18.25 2.53 17.72
CA ASN A 86 -17.33 1.91 18.67
C ASN A 86 -15.94 2.55 18.60
N MET A 87 -15.84 3.79 19.09
CA MET A 87 -14.62 4.59 18.99
C MET A 87 -13.41 3.98 19.69
N ASP A 88 -13.59 3.13 20.70
CA ASP A 88 -12.50 2.42 21.37
C ASP A 88 -11.85 1.39 20.44
N VAL A 89 -12.65 0.62 19.69
CA VAL A 89 -12.16 -0.33 18.69
C VAL A 89 -11.52 0.41 17.51
N VAL A 90 -12.14 1.48 17.03
CA VAL A 90 -11.59 2.28 15.93
C VAL A 90 -10.24 2.88 16.32
N MET A 91 -10.12 3.43 17.53
CA MET A 91 -8.85 3.93 18.07
C MET A 91 -7.80 2.80 18.14
N ALA A 92 -8.18 1.64 18.67
CA ALA A 92 -7.27 0.50 18.78
C ALA A 92 -6.76 0.06 17.41
N ILE A 93 -7.62 -0.03 16.39
CA ILE A 93 -7.24 -0.36 15.00
C ILE A 93 -6.32 0.71 14.42
N TYR A 94 -6.72 1.98 14.51
CA TYR A 94 -5.99 3.11 13.93
C TYR A 94 -4.58 3.26 14.51
N THR A 95 -4.43 3.04 15.81
CA THR A 95 -3.15 3.17 16.52
C THR A 95 -2.35 1.86 16.61
N HIS A 96 -2.90 0.73 16.15
CA HIS A 96 -2.20 -0.55 16.21
C HIS A 96 -0.98 -0.53 15.28
N PRO A 97 0.25 -0.86 15.75
CA PRO A 97 1.48 -0.76 14.95
C PRO A 97 1.48 -1.59 13.67
N GLN A 98 0.71 -2.68 13.62
CA GLN A 98 0.63 -3.58 12.47
C GLN A 98 -0.62 -3.38 11.59
N ILE A 99 -1.53 -2.49 12.00
CA ILE A 99 -2.78 -2.23 11.26
C ILE A 99 -2.80 -0.80 10.74
N GLY A 100 -3.02 0.19 11.61
CA GLY A 100 -3.07 1.60 11.22
C GLY A 100 -1.73 2.31 11.31
N GLY A 101 -0.83 1.89 12.22
CA GLY A 101 0.52 2.42 12.32
C GLY A 101 0.62 3.87 12.82
N HIS A 102 -0.48 4.45 13.31
CA HIS A 102 -0.52 5.81 13.84
C HIS A 102 -0.26 5.85 15.35
N ASN A 103 0.11 7.02 15.86
CA ASN A 103 0.27 7.25 17.31
C ASN A 103 -0.97 7.91 17.93
N ALA A 104 -0.93 8.08 19.26
CA ALA A 104 -2.02 8.68 20.03
C ALA A 104 -2.22 10.17 19.70
N GLU A 105 -1.15 10.89 19.35
CA GLU A 105 -1.23 12.30 18.94
C GLU A 105 -2.02 12.44 17.63
N GLN A 106 -1.74 11.60 16.64
CA GLN A 106 -2.46 11.55 15.36
C GLN A 106 -3.92 11.14 15.54
N TRP A 107 -4.24 10.33 16.56
CA TRP A 107 -5.63 10.02 16.89
C TRP A 107 -6.39 11.26 17.39
N ALA A 108 -5.74 12.17 18.11
CA ALA A 108 -6.38 13.41 18.54
C ALA A 108 -6.82 14.28 17.34
N ASP A 109 -6.05 14.29 16.25
CA ASP A 109 -6.43 14.95 15.00
C ASP A 109 -7.66 14.30 14.35
N VAL A 110 -7.73 12.97 14.37
CA VAL A 110 -8.92 12.22 13.90
C VAL A 110 -10.17 12.63 14.69
N ILE A 111 -10.09 12.70 16.03
CA ILE A 111 -11.21 13.13 16.86
C ILE A 111 -11.64 14.57 16.54
N LYS A 112 -10.67 15.46 16.31
CA LYS A 112 -10.93 16.83 15.89
C LYS A 112 -11.68 16.88 14.55
N ASP A 113 -11.24 16.10 13.57
CA ASP A 113 -11.88 16.07 12.25
C ASP A 113 -13.30 15.47 12.31
N LEU A 114 -13.51 14.43 13.13
CA LEU A 114 -14.82 13.84 13.37
C LEU A 114 -15.79 14.75 14.16
N SER A 115 -15.28 15.78 14.82
CA SER A 115 -16.10 16.80 15.51
C SER A 115 -16.62 17.91 14.58
N LEU A 116 -16.10 17.98 13.35
CA LEU A 116 -16.57 18.93 12.33
C LEU A 116 -17.96 18.54 11.81
N PRO A 117 -18.71 19.48 11.21
CA PRO A 117 -19.95 19.15 10.51
C PRO A 117 -19.74 18.10 9.43
N ASP A 118 -20.72 17.22 9.21
CA ASP A 118 -20.66 16.12 8.24
C ASP A 118 -20.50 16.57 6.77
N THR A 119 -20.84 17.83 6.50
CA THR A 119 -20.61 18.52 5.22
C THR A 119 -19.16 18.94 4.99
N SER A 120 -18.32 18.94 6.03
CA SER A 120 -16.89 19.25 5.93
C SER A 120 -16.17 18.21 5.07
N LEU A 121 -15.16 18.65 4.31
CA LEU A 121 -14.30 17.75 3.56
C LEU A 121 -13.51 16.84 4.50
N LEU A 122 -12.87 17.42 5.52
CA LEU A 122 -12.04 16.68 6.49
C LEU A 122 -12.84 15.63 7.26
N TYR A 123 -14.09 15.94 7.64
CA TYR A 123 -14.98 14.96 8.27
C TYR A 123 -15.19 13.75 7.35
N ARG A 124 -15.55 14.00 6.09
CA ARG A 124 -15.88 12.94 5.12
C ARG A 124 -14.66 12.10 4.75
N GLU A 125 -13.51 12.73 4.56
CA GLU A 125 -12.25 12.04 4.28
C GLU A 125 -11.81 11.19 5.46
N THR A 126 -11.81 11.74 6.67
CA THR A 126 -11.46 10.99 7.89
C THR A 126 -12.43 9.83 8.12
N ARG A 127 -13.74 10.08 8.01
CA ARG A 127 -14.76 9.04 8.14
C ARG A 127 -14.55 7.92 7.13
N SER A 128 -14.35 8.27 5.86
CA SER A 128 -14.10 7.30 4.79
C SER A 128 -12.82 6.51 5.03
N GLY A 129 -11.74 7.17 5.45
CA GLY A 129 -10.45 6.53 5.69
C GLY A 129 -10.48 5.54 6.86
N LEU A 130 -11.35 5.76 7.85
CA LEU A 130 -11.58 4.83 8.97
C LEU A 130 -12.44 3.63 8.55
N THR A 131 -13.49 3.84 7.75
CA THR A 131 -14.37 2.74 7.33
C THR A 131 -13.73 1.80 6.30
N GLU A 132 -12.55 2.14 5.77
CA GLU A 132 -11.73 1.22 4.96
C GLU A 132 -11.18 0.04 5.78
N PHE A 133 -11.22 0.10 7.11
CA PHE A 133 -10.89 -1.04 7.98
C PHE A 133 -12.10 -1.93 8.32
N ASN A 134 -13.30 -1.54 7.94
CA ASN A 134 -14.54 -2.21 8.33
C ASN A 134 -14.91 -3.36 7.38
N PHE A 135 -15.02 -4.58 7.90
CA PHE A 135 -15.53 -5.74 7.19
C PHE A 135 -17.05 -5.87 7.38
N ILE A 136 -17.78 -5.93 6.27
CA ILE A 136 -19.24 -5.99 6.32
C ILE A 136 -19.72 -7.27 7.01
N GLY A 137 -20.54 -7.11 8.05
CA GLY A 137 -21.16 -8.23 8.77
C GLY A 137 -20.19 -8.97 9.69
N VAL A 138 -19.07 -8.36 10.05
CA VAL A 138 -18.09 -8.89 11.01
C VAL A 138 -18.26 -8.16 12.34
N ALA A 139 -18.29 -8.90 13.45
CA ALA A 139 -18.47 -8.32 14.77
C ALA A 139 -17.15 -7.91 15.45
N ASP A 140 -16.02 -8.49 15.00
CA ASP A 140 -14.69 -8.25 15.55
C ASP A 140 -13.69 -8.03 14.41
N ASP A 141 -13.74 -6.82 13.83
CA ASP A 141 -12.82 -6.39 12.78
C ASP A 141 -11.37 -6.40 13.25
N ALA A 142 -11.12 -5.97 14.49
CA ALA A 142 -9.76 -5.86 15.03
C ALA A 142 -9.03 -7.21 14.98
N SER A 143 -9.68 -8.29 15.43
CA SER A 143 -9.10 -9.63 15.32
C SER A 143 -8.91 -10.07 13.87
N LEU A 144 -9.87 -9.80 12.98
CA LEU A 144 -9.78 -10.21 11.58
C LEU A 144 -8.66 -9.47 10.83
N LEU A 145 -8.48 -8.18 11.09
CA LEU A 145 -7.42 -7.35 10.49
C LEU A 145 -6.02 -7.88 10.82
N LEU A 146 -5.82 -8.43 12.02
CA LEU A 146 -4.54 -9.06 12.41
C LEU A 146 -4.24 -10.34 11.63
N THR A 147 -5.25 -11.00 11.07
CA THR A 147 -5.07 -12.23 10.28
C THR A 147 -4.77 -11.96 8.81
N VAL A 148 -4.90 -10.71 8.35
CA VAL A 148 -4.64 -10.36 6.95
C VAL A 148 -3.19 -10.73 6.61
N PRO A 149 -2.95 -11.60 5.61
CA PRO A 149 -1.59 -11.99 5.26
C PRO A 149 -0.78 -10.78 4.77
N VAL A 150 0.53 -10.82 5.01
CA VAL A 150 1.45 -9.83 4.44
C VAL A 150 1.90 -10.32 3.07
N ASP A 151 1.68 -9.51 2.04
CA ASP A 151 2.16 -9.82 0.69
C ASP A 151 3.51 -9.12 0.46
N TYR A 152 4.59 -9.84 0.78
CA TYR A 152 5.95 -9.34 0.59
C TYR A 152 6.33 -9.13 -0.89
N GLN A 153 5.66 -9.81 -1.82
CA GLN A 153 5.90 -9.62 -3.26
C GLN A 153 5.33 -8.28 -3.70
N ALA A 154 4.10 -7.97 -3.31
CA ALA A 154 3.50 -6.66 -3.58
C ALA A 154 4.31 -5.51 -2.94
N ILE A 155 4.86 -5.72 -1.73
CA ILE A 155 5.74 -4.73 -1.07
C ILE A 155 7.02 -4.50 -1.88
N ALA A 156 7.66 -5.58 -2.35
CA ALA A 156 8.85 -5.47 -3.20
C ALA A 156 8.55 -4.79 -4.55
N GLN A 157 7.39 -5.08 -5.14
CA GLN A 157 6.95 -4.41 -6.37
C GLN A 157 6.68 -2.92 -6.15
N GLN A 158 6.12 -2.52 -5.00
CA GLN A 158 5.92 -1.10 -4.69
C GLN A 158 7.25 -0.35 -4.68
N PHE A 159 8.33 -0.95 -4.15
CA PHE A 159 9.65 -0.34 -4.22
C PHE A 159 10.07 -0.09 -5.68
N ASN A 160 9.92 -1.09 -6.55
CA ASN A 160 10.33 -0.95 -7.96
C ASN A 160 9.47 0.04 -8.75
N ILE A 161 8.17 0.12 -8.48
CA ILE A 161 7.24 0.96 -9.25
C ILE A 161 7.25 2.41 -8.73
N TYR A 162 7.44 2.60 -7.43
CA TYR A 162 7.33 3.91 -6.78
C TYR A 162 8.52 4.23 -5.89
N GLY A 163 8.80 3.38 -4.90
CA GLY A 163 9.74 3.71 -3.82
C GLY A 163 11.12 4.14 -4.32
N ARG A 164 11.68 3.41 -5.28
CA ARG A 164 12.97 3.69 -5.90
C ARG A 164 13.01 5.08 -6.49
N ASP A 165 12.12 5.38 -7.43
CA ASP A 165 12.13 6.66 -8.14
C ASP A 165 11.77 7.85 -7.23
N HIS A 166 11.11 7.60 -6.10
CA HIS A 166 10.81 8.63 -5.09
C HIS A 166 11.92 8.79 -4.06
N GLY A 167 13.03 8.05 -4.19
CA GLY A 167 14.16 8.08 -3.28
C GLY A 167 13.81 7.60 -1.88
N TRP A 168 12.89 6.64 -1.75
CA TRP A 168 12.54 6.04 -0.47
C TRP A 168 13.69 5.17 0.01
N ALA A 169 14.04 5.31 1.30
CA ALA A 169 15.02 4.43 1.92
C ALA A 169 14.50 3.00 1.96
N TYR A 170 15.27 2.03 1.48
CA TYR A 170 14.78 0.64 1.43
C TYR A 170 15.21 -0.23 2.61
N ARG A 171 16.17 0.25 3.41
CA ARG A 171 16.71 -0.44 4.58
C ARG A 171 17.25 0.54 5.62
N ALA A 172 17.54 0.06 6.82
CA ALA A 172 18.24 0.84 7.83
C ALA A 172 19.69 1.12 7.41
N CYS A 173 20.24 2.25 7.84
CA CYS A 173 21.64 2.56 7.60
C CYS A 173 22.55 1.67 8.45
N ARG A 174 23.61 1.17 7.82
CA ARG A 174 24.74 0.55 8.51
C ARG A 174 25.55 1.63 9.25
N PRO A 175 26.29 1.28 10.32
CA PRO A 175 27.04 2.25 11.10
C PRO A 175 27.99 3.13 10.26
N GLU A 176 28.62 2.54 9.24
CA GLU A 176 29.53 3.24 8.32
C GLU A 176 28.84 4.22 7.37
N GLU A 177 27.52 4.08 7.16
CA GLU A 177 26.73 4.92 6.25
C GLU A 177 26.14 6.14 6.95
N ALA A 178 26.28 6.25 8.28
CA ALA A 178 25.75 7.38 9.06
C ALA A 178 26.38 8.73 8.67
N ALA A 179 27.57 8.71 8.07
CA ALA A 179 28.25 9.91 7.57
C ALA A 179 27.85 10.26 6.12
N ASN A 180 27.09 9.42 5.44
CA ASN A 180 26.75 9.64 4.05
C ASN A 180 25.82 10.86 3.89
N PRO A 181 25.86 11.53 2.72
CA PRO A 181 25.05 12.71 2.47
C PRO A 181 23.56 12.43 2.70
N PRO A 182 22.86 13.28 3.48
CA PRO A 182 21.43 13.13 3.67
C PRO A 182 20.70 13.51 2.37
N ARG A 183 19.62 12.81 2.05
CA ARG A 183 18.84 13.00 0.81
C ARG A 183 18.41 14.43 0.62
N ASN A 184 17.97 15.10 1.69
CA ASN A 184 17.50 16.49 1.64
C ASN A 184 18.61 17.52 1.31
N SER A 185 19.89 17.12 1.33
CA SER A 185 21.02 17.94 0.88
C SER A 185 21.34 17.76 -0.61
N LEU A 186 20.77 16.76 -1.26
CA LEU A 186 21.02 16.47 -2.66
C LEU A 186 20.17 17.37 -3.57
N PRO A 187 20.70 17.81 -4.73
CA PRO A 187 19.94 18.63 -5.67
C PRO A 187 18.62 18.00 -6.13
N ILE A 188 18.57 16.66 -6.25
CA ILE A 188 17.38 15.94 -6.70
C ILE A 188 16.18 16.13 -5.77
N PHE A 189 16.41 16.24 -4.46
CA PHE A 189 15.35 16.47 -3.47
C PHE A 189 14.67 17.82 -3.72
N ALA A 190 15.45 18.88 -3.91
CA ALA A 190 14.94 20.21 -4.21
C ALA A 190 14.24 20.25 -5.59
N GLN A 191 14.74 19.50 -6.58
CA GLN A 191 14.10 19.41 -7.90
C GLN A 191 12.72 18.75 -7.83
N GLN A 192 12.58 17.65 -7.09
CA GLN A 192 11.29 16.98 -6.92
C GLN A 192 10.26 17.87 -6.22
N LEU A 193 10.65 18.62 -5.18
CA LEU A 193 9.77 19.56 -4.50
C LEU A 193 9.26 20.67 -5.44
N ASN A 194 10.15 21.29 -6.20
CA ASN A 194 9.80 22.44 -7.06
C ASN A 194 8.89 22.07 -8.24
N ILE A 195 8.97 20.83 -8.74
CA ILE A 195 8.21 20.40 -9.93
C ILE A 195 6.84 19.87 -9.55
N ALA A 196 6.73 19.19 -8.40
CA ALA A 196 5.44 18.80 -7.83
C ALA A 196 4.50 20.00 -7.66
N GLU A 197 5.05 21.18 -7.38
CA GLU A 197 4.29 22.42 -7.21
C GLU A 197 3.86 23.11 -8.52
N LYS A 198 4.49 22.81 -9.67
CA LYS A 198 4.36 23.65 -10.88
C LYS A 198 3.73 22.96 -12.09
N ASP A 199 4.12 21.73 -12.41
CA ASP A 199 3.80 21.15 -13.74
C ASP A 199 3.29 19.71 -13.71
N GLY A 200 3.20 19.08 -12.53
CA GLY A 200 2.84 17.65 -12.40
C GLY A 200 3.83 16.69 -13.07
N ALA A 201 4.96 17.20 -13.57
CA ALA A 201 6.07 16.41 -14.05
C ALA A 201 6.82 15.79 -12.85
N PHE A 202 7.47 14.65 -13.08
CA PHE A 202 8.21 13.93 -12.06
C PHE A 202 9.63 13.66 -12.55
N ILE A 203 10.62 14.00 -11.73
CA ILE A 203 12.01 13.62 -11.96
C ILE A 203 12.33 12.45 -11.04
N ALA A 204 12.66 11.30 -11.62
CA ALA A 204 13.04 10.13 -10.86
C ALA A 204 14.35 10.37 -10.08
N ASP A 205 14.32 10.05 -8.80
CA ASP A 205 15.47 9.95 -7.93
C ASP A 205 16.06 8.55 -8.05
N SER A 206 17.18 8.42 -8.77
CA SER A 206 17.82 7.12 -8.99
C SER A 206 18.75 6.69 -7.85
N GLY A 207 18.84 7.48 -6.78
CA GLY A 207 19.64 7.17 -5.61
C GLY A 207 19.09 5.99 -4.81
N TYR A 208 20.00 5.23 -4.22
CA TYR A 208 19.66 4.22 -3.22
C TYR A 208 19.84 4.82 -1.84
N TYR A 209 18.84 4.67 -0.97
CA TYR A 209 18.84 5.31 0.33
C TYR A 209 18.67 4.30 1.47
N CYS A 210 19.31 4.59 2.60
CA CYS A 210 19.06 3.95 3.88
C CYS A 210 18.48 4.97 4.87
N ARG A 211 17.75 4.53 5.90
CA ARG A 211 17.25 5.42 6.96
C ARG A 211 18.08 5.24 8.23
N ASP A 212 18.62 6.33 8.76
CA ASP A 212 19.37 6.29 10.01
C ASP A 212 18.46 6.28 11.25
N ALA A 213 19.06 6.09 12.44
CA ALA A 213 18.33 6.04 13.70
C ALA A 213 17.64 7.37 14.09
N LEU A 214 17.99 8.47 13.43
CA LEU A 214 17.36 9.79 13.59
C LEU A 214 16.24 10.02 12.56
N GLY A 215 15.94 9.02 11.73
CA GLY A 215 14.93 9.11 10.67
C GLY A 215 15.40 9.86 9.42
N VAL A 216 16.71 10.08 9.26
CA VAL A 216 17.26 10.76 8.09
C VAL A 216 17.59 9.74 7.01
N ASP A 217 17.03 9.95 5.82
CA ASP A 217 17.35 9.14 4.64
C ASP A 217 18.71 9.58 4.07
N ARG A 218 19.65 8.65 3.91
CA ARG A 218 21.03 8.88 3.48
C ARG A 218 21.38 8.09 2.24
N LEU A 219 22.15 8.69 1.35
CA LEU A 219 22.60 8.06 0.11
C LEU A 219 23.53 6.88 0.43
N ILE A 220 23.27 5.72 -0.17
CA ILE A 220 24.16 4.55 -0.12
C ILE A 220 25.18 4.71 -1.24
N GLN A 221 26.47 4.55 -0.91
CA GLN A 221 27.61 4.71 -1.82
C GLN A 221 28.28 3.37 -2.12
#